data_AF-A0A2V5QSL9-F1
#
_entry.id   AF-A0A2V5QSL9-F1
#
_cell.length_a   1.000
_cell.length_b   1.000
_cell.length_c   1.000
_cell.angle_alpha   90.00
_cell.angle_beta   90.00
_cell.angle_gamma   90.00
#
_symmetry.space_group_name_H-M   'P 1'
#
loop_
_entity.id
_entity.type
_entity.pdbx_description
1 polymer ?
#
loop_
_entity_poly.entity_id
_entity_poly.type
_entity_poly.pdbx_seq_one_letter_code
_entity_poly.pdbx_strand_id
1 'polypeptide(L)'
;MLAEAKSNLPLEIAHVLFIDIVGYSKLLIDDQHDAQQQLSRIVRSTNEFRVAERDGKLVRLPTGDGMALVFFSNPEAPVQCATEITKALKNNPTFELRMGIHSGAVSGVTDVNERSNVAGAGSSLRIN
;
A
#
# COMPACT_ATOMS: atom_id res chain seq x y z
N MET A 1 11.11 27.84 25.18
CA MET A 1 11.36 26.39 25.19
C MET A 1 10.02 25.70 25.03
N LEU A 2 9.64 25.33 23.80
CA LEU A 2 8.43 24.54 23.57
C LEU A 2 8.79 23.07 23.75
N ALA A 3 8.14 22.43 24.70
CA ALA A 3 8.26 21.01 24.99
C ALA A 3 7.83 20.20 23.77
N GLU A 4 8.71 19.29 23.33
CA GLU A 4 8.36 18.21 22.41
C GLU A 4 7.29 17.35 23.08
N ALA A 5 6.05 17.45 22.61
CA ALA A 5 5.00 16.51 22.95
C ALA A 5 5.39 15.15 22.35
N LYS A 6 6.12 14.35 23.14
CA LYS A 6 6.40 12.94 22.86
C LYS A 6 5.05 12.24 22.70
N SER A 7 4.65 11.97 21.47
CA SER A 7 3.45 11.19 21.17
C SER A 7 3.69 9.78 21.71
N ASN A 8 3.14 9.52 22.89
CA ASN A 8 3.19 8.22 23.56
C ASN A 8 2.20 7.23 22.89
N LEU A 9 2.06 7.31 21.56
CA LEU A 9 1.29 6.33 20.80
C LEU A 9 2.13 5.06 20.69
N PRO A 10 1.51 3.88 20.87
CA PRO A 10 2.21 2.62 20.71
C PRO A 10 2.81 2.56 19.31
N LEU A 11 4.13 2.33 19.24
CA LEU A 11 4.80 2.00 17.99
C LEU A 11 4.22 0.66 17.52
N GLU A 12 3.57 0.67 16.36
CA GLU A 12 3.08 -0.54 15.72
C GLU A 12 3.96 -0.83 14.49
N ILE A 13 4.20 -2.11 14.20
CA ILE A 13 4.91 -2.49 12.99
C ILE A 13 3.89 -2.47 11.85
N ALA A 14 4.16 -1.64 10.84
CA ALA A 14 3.41 -1.66 9.60
C ALA A 14 4.18 -2.44 8.53
N HIS A 15 3.43 -3.21 7.75
CA HIS A 15 3.93 -3.97 6.62
C HIS A 15 3.36 -3.38 5.34
N VAL A 16 4.22 -2.75 4.55
CA VAL A 16 3.83 -2.00 3.35
C VAL A 16 4.17 -2.80 2.10
N LEU A 17 3.18 -2.98 1.22
CA LEU A 17 3.35 -3.44 -0.15
C LEU A 17 3.17 -2.24 -1.09
N PHE A 18 4.25 -1.84 -1.75
CA PHE A 18 4.24 -0.89 -2.85
C PHE A 18 4.05 -1.63 -4.16
N ILE A 19 3.20 -1.07 -5.03
CA ILE A 19 2.89 -1.62 -6.34
C ILE A 19 2.92 -0.47 -7.33
N ASP A 20 3.67 -0.64 -8.41
CA ASP A 20 3.84 0.34 -9.48
C ASP A 20 3.67 -0.33 -10.85
N ILE A 21 3.00 0.35 -11.79
CA ILE A 21 2.80 -0.14 -13.14
C ILE A 21 4.01 0.24 -14.00
N VAL A 22 4.70 -0.77 -14.53
CA VAL A 22 5.90 -0.53 -15.33
C VAL A 22 5.51 0.16 -16.64
N GLY A 23 6.15 1.31 -16.91
CA GLY A 23 5.90 2.06 -18.13
C GLY A 23 4.58 2.83 -18.14
N TYR A 24 3.95 3.04 -16.98
CA TYR A 24 2.68 3.75 -16.84
C TYR A 24 2.61 5.06 -17.62
N SER A 25 3.63 5.92 -17.51
CA SER A 25 3.67 7.22 -18.20
C SER A 25 3.74 7.15 -19.73
N LYS A 26 4.02 5.98 -20.30
CA LYS A 26 4.07 5.76 -21.75
C LYS A 26 2.73 5.31 -22.34
N LEU A 27 1.77 4.94 -21.49
CA LEU A 27 0.42 4.55 -21.90
C LEU A 27 -0.41 5.78 -22.27
N LEU A 28 -1.41 5.59 -23.14
CA LEU A 28 -2.42 6.62 -23.41
C LEU A 28 -3.27 6.87 -22.16
N ILE A 29 -3.94 8.03 -22.08
CA ILE A 29 -4.73 8.41 -20.89
C ILE A 29 -5.84 7.39 -20.59
N ASP A 30 -6.51 6.86 -21.62
CA ASP A 30 -7.54 5.84 -21.46
C ASP A 30 -6.95 4.52 -20.95
N ASP A 31 -5.82 4.09 -21.53
CA ASP A 31 -5.10 2.88 -21.10
C ASP A 31 -4.57 2.99 -19.67
N GLN A 32 -4.13 4.19 -19.26
CA GLN A 32 -3.72 4.48 -17.88
C GLN A 32 -4.88 4.28 -16.91
N HIS A 33 -6.06 4.79 -17.25
CA HIS A 33 -7.26 4.64 -16.43
C HIS A 33 -7.67 3.16 -16.32
N ASP A 34 -7.68 2.45 -17.45
CA ASP A 34 -8.03 1.03 -17.49
C ASP A 34 -7.06 0.17 -16.69
N ALA A 35 -5.75 0.44 -16.80
CA ALA A 35 -4.72 -0.25 -16.04
C ALA A 35 -4.87 -0.01 -14.52
N GLN A 36 -5.14 1.22 -14.09
CA GLN A 36 -5.42 1.53 -12.68
C GLN A 36 -6.67 0.83 -12.16
N GLN A 37 -7.76 0.83 -12.95
CA GLN A 37 -9.00 0.16 -12.57
C GLN A 37 -8.81 -1.36 -12.46
N GLN A 38 -8.06 -1.94 -13.38
CA GLN A 38 -7.76 -3.37 -13.37
C GLN A 38 -6.84 -3.73 -12.21
N LEU A 39 -5.77 -2.97 -11.96
CA LEU A 39 -4.91 -3.15 -10.79
C LEU A 39 -5.74 -3.09 -9.50
N SER A 40 -6.60 -2.08 -9.36
CA SER A 40 -7.48 -1.94 -8.20
C SER A 40 -8.43 -3.13 -8.03
N ARG A 41 -8.97 -3.68 -9.12
CA ARG A 41 -9.81 -4.88 -9.10
C ARG A 41 -9.04 -6.12 -8.65
N ILE A 42 -7.85 -6.34 -9.22
CA ILE A 42 -6.98 -7.46 -8.87
C ILE A 42 -6.59 -7.41 -7.39
N VAL A 43 -6.10 -6.25 -6.93
CA VAL A 43 -5.73 -6.03 -5.53
C VAL A 43 -6.89 -6.30 -4.58
N ARG A 44 -8.09 -5.79 -4.88
CA ARG A 44 -9.29 -6.03 -4.04
C ARG A 44 -9.78 -7.47 -4.04
N SER A 45 -9.41 -8.25 -5.05
CA SER A 45 -9.80 -9.65 -5.16
C SER A 45 -8.92 -10.58 -4.31
N THR A 46 -7.76 -10.10 -3.83
CA THR A 46 -6.86 -10.93 -3.02
C THR A 46 -7.46 -11.21 -1.64
N ASN A 47 -7.17 -12.40 -1.12
CA ASN A 47 -7.66 -12.84 0.18
C ASN A 47 -7.10 -11.94 1.30
N GLU A 48 -5.80 -11.67 1.28
CA GLU A 48 -5.14 -10.84 2.29
C GLU A 48 -5.68 -9.42 2.32
N PHE A 49 -5.99 -8.83 1.17
CA PHE A 49 -6.64 -7.52 1.11
C PHE A 49 -8.01 -7.57 1.79
N ARG A 50 -8.85 -8.56 1.44
CA ARG A 50 -10.22 -8.68 1.98
C ARG A 50 -10.24 -8.96 3.47
N VAL A 51 -9.33 -9.82 3.96
CA VAL A 51 -9.19 -10.13 5.38
C VAL A 51 -8.76 -8.87 6.16
N ALA A 52 -7.71 -8.20 5.69
CA ALA A 52 -7.21 -7.00 6.35
C ALA A 52 -8.19 -5.82 6.29
N GLU A 53 -8.93 -5.67 5.18
CA GLU A 53 -10.00 -4.67 5.04
C GLU A 53 -11.17 -4.95 5.99
N ARG A 54 -11.64 -6.21 6.06
CA ARG A 54 -12.72 -6.61 6.99
C ARG A 54 -12.33 -6.36 8.45
N ASP A 55 -11.08 -6.61 8.79
CA ASP A 55 -10.58 -6.48 10.16
C ASP A 55 -10.16 -5.02 10.49
N GLY A 56 -10.30 -4.08 9.55
CA GLY A 56 -9.94 -2.67 9.72
C GLY A 56 -8.43 -2.42 9.84
N LYS A 57 -7.60 -3.39 9.44
CA LYS A 57 -6.13 -3.40 9.55
C LYS A 57 -5.42 -3.15 8.22
N LEU A 58 -6.10 -2.48 7.29
CA LEU A 58 -5.58 -2.15 5.98
C LEU A 58 -5.76 -0.67 5.68
N VAL A 59 -4.67 -0.03 5.24
CA VAL A 59 -4.71 1.31 4.66
C VAL A 59 -4.27 1.23 3.21
N ARG A 60 -5.01 1.92 2.34
CA ARG A 60 -4.72 1.99 0.91
C ARG A 60 -4.40 3.42 0.53
N LEU A 61 -3.20 3.62 -0.02
CA LEU A 61 -2.72 4.92 -0.47
C LEU A 61 -2.50 4.88 -1.99
N PRO A 62 -3.26 5.63 -2.80
CA PRO A 62 -2.96 5.77 -4.22
C PRO A 62 -1.69 6.60 -4.40
N THR A 63 -0.77 6.16 -5.27
CA THR A 63 0.49 6.89 -5.55
C THR A 63 0.48 7.61 -6.91
N GLY A 64 -0.60 7.50 -7.67
CA GLY A 64 -0.72 8.05 -9.02
C GLY A 64 -0.63 6.94 -10.07
N ASP A 65 0.55 6.43 -10.34
CA ASP A 65 0.82 5.29 -11.25
C ASP A 65 0.67 3.91 -10.60
N GLY A 66 0.39 3.89 -9.29
CA GLY A 66 0.37 2.68 -8.50
C GLY A 66 -0.44 2.78 -7.21
N MET A 67 -0.13 1.88 -6.29
CA MET A 67 -0.83 1.72 -5.03
C MET A 67 0.13 1.25 -3.94
N ALA A 68 0.02 1.84 -2.75
CA ALA A 68 0.61 1.30 -1.54
C ALA A 68 -0.48 0.73 -0.64
N LEU A 69 -0.25 -0.49 -0.16
CA LEU A 69 -1.10 -1.18 0.80
C LEU A 69 -0.32 -1.31 2.11
N VAL A 70 -0.90 -0.84 3.20
CA VAL A 70 -0.29 -0.92 4.53
C VAL A 70 -1.10 -1.86 5.39
N PHE A 71 -0.48 -2.97 5.76
CA PHE A 71 -1.05 -4.01 6.61
C PHE A 71 -0.54 -3.83 8.04
N PHE A 72 -1.46 -3.84 8.99
CA PHE A 72 -1.18 -3.87 10.44
C PHE A 72 -1.48 -5.25 11.05
N SER A 73 -1.64 -6.26 10.20
CA SER A 73 -1.95 -7.62 10.63
C SER A 73 -0.69 -8.44 10.84
N ASN A 74 -0.15 -9.01 9.76
CA ASN A 74 0.84 -10.06 9.75
C ASN A 74 1.95 -9.71 8.73
N PRO A 75 3.24 -9.97 9.03
CA PRO A 75 4.35 -9.70 8.12
C PRO A 75 4.27 -10.43 6.77
N GLU A 76 3.63 -11.59 6.72
CA GLU A 76 3.43 -12.39 5.51
C GLU A 76 2.29 -11.85 4.63
N ALA A 77 1.33 -11.10 5.18
CA ALA A 77 0.19 -10.56 4.46
C ALA A 77 0.57 -9.81 3.16
N PRO A 78 1.54 -8.86 3.15
CA PRO A 78 1.97 -8.21 1.91
C PRO A 78 2.61 -9.20 0.91
N VAL A 79 3.32 -10.22 1.37
CA VAL A 79 3.99 -11.22 0.49
C VAL A 79 2.95 -12.12 -0.17
N GLN A 80 1.97 -12.58 0.61
CA GLN A 80 0.85 -13.39 0.11
C GLN A 80 0.00 -12.57 -0.87
N CYS A 81 -0.33 -11.33 -0.53
CA CYS A 81 -1.04 -10.40 -1.42
C CYS A 81 -0.28 -10.21 -2.75
N ALA A 82 1.03 -9.93 -2.71
CA ALA A 82 1.86 -9.78 -3.91
C ALA A 82 1.89 -11.06 -4.77
N THR A 83 1.92 -12.23 -4.12
CA THR A 83 1.89 -13.53 -4.81
C THR A 83 0.55 -13.75 -5.52
N GLU A 84 -0.56 -13.41 -4.87
CA GLU A 84 -1.90 -13.50 -5.46
C GLU A 84 -2.09 -12.54 -6.63
N ILE A 85 -1.63 -11.29 -6.50
CA ILE A 85 -1.63 -10.30 -7.60
C ILE A 85 -0.84 -10.84 -8.80
N THR A 86 0.35 -11.40 -8.55
CA THR A 86 1.20 -11.97 -9.60
C THR A 86 0.52 -13.13 -10.30
N LYS A 87 -0.15 -14.03 -9.55
CA LYS A 87 -0.91 -15.15 -10.13
C LYS A 87 -2.08 -14.68 -10.99
N ALA A 88 -2.83 -13.68 -10.51
CA ALA A 88 -3.94 -13.10 -11.26
C ALA A 88 -3.49 -12.46 -12.58
N LEU A 89 -2.34 -11.76 -12.57
CA LEU A 89 -1.75 -11.18 -13.78
C LEU A 89 -1.17 -12.22 -14.73
N LYS A 90 -0.58 -13.31 -14.24
CA LYS A 90 -0.10 -14.40 -15.12
C LYS A 90 -1.24 -15.01 -15.93
N ASN A 91 -2.44 -15.08 -15.37
CA ASN A 91 -3.61 -15.61 -16.08
C ASN A 91 -4.18 -14.61 -17.10
N ASN A 92 -3.92 -13.30 -16.94
CA ASN A 92 -4.39 -12.24 -17.84
C ASN A 92 -3.31 -11.15 -17.98
N PRO A 93 -2.25 -11.37 -18.78
CA PRO A 93 -1.14 -10.44 -18.89
C PRO A 93 -1.58 -9.17 -19.63
N THR A 94 -1.89 -8.12 -18.87
CA THR A 94 -2.39 -6.84 -19.42
C THR A 94 -1.38 -5.71 -19.24
N PHE A 95 -0.57 -5.77 -18.17
CA PHE A 95 0.52 -4.84 -17.89
C PHE A 95 1.53 -5.51 -16.96
N GLU A 96 2.74 -4.95 -16.91
CA GLU A 96 3.79 -5.37 -16.00
C GLU A 96 3.73 -4.57 -14.69
N LEU A 97 4.00 -5.24 -13.58
CA LEU A 97 4.07 -4.62 -12.26
C LEU A 97 5.46 -4.72 -11.66
N ARG A 98 5.84 -3.68 -10.93
CA ARG A 98 6.95 -3.67 -9.98
C ARG A 98 6.37 -3.63 -8.57
N MET A 99 6.80 -4.54 -7.71
CA MET A 99 6.35 -4.58 -6.32
C MET A 99 7.52 -4.54 -5.35
N GLY A 100 7.34 -3.82 -4.24
CA GLY A 100 8.33 -3.71 -3.17
C GLY A 100 7.66 -3.89 -1.80
N ILE A 101 8.33 -4.58 -0.89
CA ILE A 101 7.81 -4.83 0.47
C ILE A 101 8.75 -4.19 1.48
N HIS A 102 8.17 -3.43 2.41
CA HIS A 102 8.89 -2.81 3.51
C HIS A 102 8.16 -3.07 4.82
N SER A 103 8.89 -3.36 5.90
CA SER A 103 8.33 -3.50 7.24
C SER A 103 9.10 -2.61 8.19
N GLY A 104 8.39 -1.78 8.96
CA GLY A 104 9.02 -0.81 9.83
C GLY A 104 8.08 -0.34 10.95
N ALA A 105 8.68 0.16 12.03
CA ALA A 105 7.93 0.77 13.12
C ALA A 105 7.33 2.09 12.64
N VAL A 106 6.02 2.22 12.77
CA VAL A 106 5.30 3.45 12.49
C VAL A 106 4.73 3.97 13.80
N SER A 107 4.89 5.27 14.05
CA SER A 107 4.18 5.93 15.14
C SER A 107 2.75 6.08 14.67
N GLY A 108 1.79 5.57 15.43
CA GLY A 108 0.39 5.89 15.17
C GLY A 108 0.25 7.40 15.21
N VAL A 109 0.04 8.04 14.07
CA VAL A 109 -0.40 9.42 14.03
C VAL A 109 -1.86 9.35 13.62
N THR A 110 -2.74 9.48 14.61
CA THR A 110 -4.16 9.72 14.36
C THR A 110 -4.26 11.11 13.72
N ASP A 111 -4.23 11.17 12.38
CA ASP A 111 -4.43 12.42 11.66
C ASP A 111 -5.92 12.62 11.34
N VAL A 112 -6.53 13.56 12.06
CA VAL A 112 -7.60 14.55 11.74
C VAL A 112 -8.79 14.16 10.83
N ASN A 113 -8.97 12.91 10.39
CA ASN A 113 -10.00 12.54 9.41
C ASN A 113 -10.66 11.15 9.59
N GLU A 114 -10.49 10.48 10.73
CA GLU A 114 -11.03 9.12 10.96
C GLU A 114 -10.70 8.11 9.83
N ARG A 115 -9.63 8.38 9.08
CA ARG A 115 -9.06 7.49 8.07
C ARG A 115 -7.60 7.30 8.42
N SER A 116 -7.27 6.08 8.82
CA SER A 116 -5.92 5.66 9.19
C SER A 116 -4.92 6.09 8.12
N ASN A 117 -4.05 7.03 8.45
CA ASN A 117 -2.95 7.48 7.61
C ASN A 117 -1.65 7.21 8.38
N VAL A 118 -0.71 6.54 7.74
CA VAL A 118 0.58 6.20 8.34
C VAL A 118 1.53 7.37 8.14
N ALA A 119 1.82 8.10 9.21
CA ALA A 119 2.94 9.02 9.25
C ALA A 119 4.06 8.40 10.10
N GLY A 120 5.12 7.95 9.44
CA GLY A 120 6.35 7.58 10.13
C GLY A 120 6.94 8.79 10.86
N ALA A 121 7.47 8.57 12.07
CA ALA A 121 8.29 9.56 12.76
C ALA A 121 9.60 9.73 11.98
N GLY A 122 9.57 10.63 11.01
CA GLY A 122 10.66 10.85 10.07
C GLY A 122 10.11 11.42 8.76
N SER A 123 10.13 12.74 8.66
CA SER A 123 9.79 13.53 7.50
C SER A 123 10.40 12.93 6.21
N SER A 124 9.57 12.73 5.17
CA SER A 124 9.91 12.31 3.80
C SER A 124 10.54 10.91 3.59
N LEU A 125 9.74 9.94 3.14
CA LEU A 125 10.22 8.74 2.46
C LEU A 125 10.71 9.14 1.06
N ARG A 126 12.03 9.29 0.88
CA ARG A 126 12.67 9.45 -0.44
C ARG A 126 13.27 8.13 -0.87
N ILE A 127 12.88 7.66 -2.05
CA ILE A 127 13.51 6.54 -2.76
C ILE A 127 14.56 7.17 -3.69
N ASN A 128 15.81 6.72 -3.59
CA ASN A 128 16.84 6.89 -4.61
C ASN A 128 17.26 5.50 -5.09
#